data_AF-A0A3B9PUN8-F1
#
_entry.id   AF-A0A3B9PUN8-F1
#
_cell.length_a   1.000
_cell.length_b   1.000
_cell.length_c   1.000
_cell.angle_alpha   90.00
_cell.angle_beta   90.00
_cell.angle_gamma   90.00
#
_symmetry.space_group_name_H-M   'P 1'
#
loop_
_entity.id
_entity.type
_entity.pdbx_description
1 polymer ?
#
loop_
_entity_poly.entity_id
_entity_poly.type
_entity_poly.pdbx_seq_one_letter_code
_entity_poly.pdbx_strand_id
1 'polypeptide(L)'
;MPYLKATNRRAEIWPELREGHGNGSILSKDIPVLQKEILNLGEPIILPDEENPFFILRDDAKNNYSHYSEEWDGRVKASYMKHALLNAVTMIEKRFGGTDQSILLAGHGTSGRSLLKLLLKKDSKGIVGFKNTGIWMVEQQDDRSYQLKMYNGEDYSEK
;
A
#
# COMPACT_ATOMS: atom_id res chain seq x y z
N MET A 1 -5.55 9.17 -18.00
CA MET A 1 -6.36 8.45 -16.99
C MET A 1 -7.71 7.99 -17.54
N PRO A 2 -7.75 6.89 -18.31
CA PRO A 2 -8.98 6.45 -18.99
C PRO A 2 -10.10 5.98 -18.04
N TYR A 3 -9.78 5.20 -17.00
CA TYR A 3 -10.78 4.66 -16.08
C TYR A 3 -11.54 5.74 -15.30
N LEU A 4 -10.82 6.72 -14.72
CA LEU A 4 -11.44 7.81 -13.95
C LEU A 4 -12.33 8.70 -14.82
N LYS A 5 -11.90 8.96 -16.07
CA LYS A 5 -12.73 9.65 -17.07
C LYS A 5 -13.99 8.86 -17.41
N ALA A 6 -13.84 7.58 -17.73
CA ALA A 6 -14.96 6.72 -18.14
C ALA A 6 -15.99 6.52 -17.02
N THR A 7 -15.55 6.58 -15.76
CA THR A 7 -16.43 6.38 -14.59
C THR A 7 -16.89 7.69 -13.94
N ASN A 8 -16.42 8.84 -14.44
CA ASN A 8 -16.62 10.15 -13.82
C ASN A 8 -16.29 10.15 -12.30
N ARG A 9 -15.18 9.48 -11.94
CA ARG A 9 -14.71 9.37 -10.55
C ARG A 9 -13.39 10.09 -10.37
N ARG A 10 -13.11 10.43 -9.12
CA ARG A 10 -11.81 10.91 -8.65
C ARG A 10 -11.15 9.83 -7.80
N ALA A 11 -9.82 9.77 -7.83
CA ALA A 11 -9.02 8.90 -6.99
C ALA A 11 -8.37 9.71 -5.86
N GLU A 12 -8.27 9.11 -4.67
CA GLU A 12 -7.55 9.70 -3.56
C GLU A 12 -6.08 9.29 -3.59
N ILE A 13 -5.17 10.23 -3.37
CA ILE A 13 -3.73 9.96 -3.30
C ILE A 13 -3.39 9.45 -1.90
N TRP A 14 -2.75 8.28 -1.85
CA TRP A 14 -2.29 7.62 -0.62
C TRP A 14 -0.76 7.57 -0.63
N PRO A 15 -0.06 8.52 0.03
CA PRO A 15 1.40 8.54 0.07
C PRO A 15 1.98 7.24 0.65
N GLU A 16 1.20 6.50 1.44
CA GLU A 16 1.51 5.21 2.07
C GLU A 16 1.87 4.14 1.05
N LEU A 17 1.36 4.27 -0.18
CA LEU A 17 1.57 3.34 -1.26
C LEU A 17 2.72 3.76 -2.19
N ARG A 18 3.50 4.77 -1.81
CA ARG A 18 4.72 5.14 -2.53
C ARG A 18 5.69 3.97 -2.57
N GLU A 19 6.43 3.86 -3.68
CA GLU A 19 7.55 2.92 -3.81
C GLU A 19 8.58 3.12 -2.69
N GLY A 20 9.05 2.01 -2.13
CA GLY A 20 10.05 2.01 -1.08
C GLY A 20 10.92 0.77 -1.12
N HIS A 21 11.95 0.76 -0.28
CA HIS A 21 12.91 -0.33 -0.14
C HIS A 21 12.63 -1.18 1.10
N GLY A 22 13.18 -2.40 1.12
CA GLY A 22 13.04 -3.31 2.27
C GLY A 22 11.85 -4.27 2.22
N ASN A 23 11.20 -4.40 1.05
CA ASN A 23 10.09 -5.35 0.83
C ASN A 23 10.40 -6.80 1.24
N GLY A 24 11.66 -7.24 1.09
CA GLY A 24 12.12 -8.58 1.47
C GLY A 24 12.05 -8.84 2.96
N SER A 25 12.12 -7.80 3.79
CA SER A 25 12.15 -7.92 5.25
C SER A 25 10.85 -7.49 5.91
N ILE A 26 9.82 -7.06 5.18
CA ILE A 26 8.64 -6.36 5.72
C ILE A 26 7.94 -7.06 6.91
N LEU A 27 7.97 -8.40 6.94
CA LEU A 27 7.39 -9.22 8.02
C LEU A 27 8.38 -9.59 9.13
N SER A 28 9.67 -9.31 8.95
CA SER A 28 10.71 -9.59 9.93
C SER A 28 10.43 -8.88 11.25
N LYS A 29 10.72 -9.60 12.34
CA LYS A 29 10.68 -9.09 13.71
C LYS A 29 11.96 -8.31 14.06
N ASP A 30 13.01 -8.44 13.26
CA ASP A 30 14.31 -7.78 13.46
C ASP A 30 14.38 -6.39 12.81
N ILE A 31 13.28 -5.94 12.18
CA ILE A 31 13.16 -4.56 11.70
C ILE A 31 13.10 -3.63 12.91
N PRO A 32 13.96 -2.60 12.98
CA PRO A 32 13.94 -1.65 14.09
C PRO A 32 12.62 -0.88 14.13
N VAL A 33 12.12 -0.61 15.33
CA VAL A 33 10.95 0.26 15.53
C VAL A 33 11.39 1.70 15.34
N LEU A 34 10.64 2.46 14.52
CA LEU A 34 10.88 3.88 14.36
C LEU A 34 10.63 4.62 15.67
N GLN A 35 11.59 5.44 16.06
CA GLN A 35 11.53 6.26 17.28
C GLN A 35 10.89 7.63 17.04
N LYS A 36 10.74 8.02 15.78
CA LYS A 36 10.17 9.30 15.36
C LYS A 36 9.04 9.03 14.39
N GLU A 37 8.00 9.84 14.48
CA GLU A 37 6.96 9.87 13.46
C GLU A 37 7.56 10.33 12.12
N ILE A 38 7.06 9.76 11.03
CA ILE A 38 7.50 10.03 9.66
C ILE A 38 6.33 10.40 8.73
N LEU A 39 5.08 10.10 9.12
CA LEU A 39 3.88 10.31 8.32
C LEU A 39 3.59 11.80 8.09
N ASN A 40 3.40 12.21 6.83
CA ASN A 40 3.06 13.59 6.44
C ASN A 40 4.12 14.65 6.86
N LEU A 41 5.37 14.24 7.08
CA LEU A 41 6.50 15.09 7.51
C LEU A 41 7.58 15.29 6.44
N GLY A 42 7.35 14.82 5.22
CA GLY A 42 8.24 15.00 4.07
C GLY A 42 7.87 16.18 3.19
N GLU A 43 8.36 16.14 1.96
CA GLU A 43 8.07 17.18 0.96
C GLU A 43 6.58 17.21 0.58
N PRO A 44 6.01 18.41 0.33
CA PRO A 44 4.65 18.55 -0.16
C PRO A 44 4.38 17.76 -1.43
N ILE A 45 3.18 17.21 -1.53
CA ILE A 45 2.69 16.57 -2.75
C ILE A 45 2.06 17.65 -3.60
N ILE A 46 2.66 17.89 -4.76
CA ILE A 46 2.16 18.86 -5.73
C ILE A 46 1.29 18.12 -6.73
N LEU A 47 0.02 18.52 -6.83
CA LEU A 47 -0.90 18.03 -7.83
C LEU A 47 -0.94 19.02 -9.01
N PRO A 48 -0.45 18.66 -10.20
CA PRO A 48 -0.53 19.52 -11.37
C PRO A 48 -1.98 19.87 -11.73
N ASP A 49 -2.20 21.03 -12.36
CA ASP A 49 -3.53 21.50 -12.73
C ASP A 49 -4.26 20.55 -13.68
N GLU A 50 -3.53 19.83 -14.52
CA GLU A 50 -4.07 18.82 -15.44
C GLU A 50 -4.57 17.57 -14.71
N GLU A 51 -4.06 17.32 -13.50
CA GLU A 51 -4.38 16.16 -12.68
C GLU A 51 -5.43 16.45 -11.59
N ASN A 52 -5.60 17.73 -11.21
CA ASN A 52 -6.61 18.22 -10.28
C ASN A 52 -8.04 17.69 -10.51
N PRO A 53 -8.54 17.56 -11.77
CA PRO A 53 -9.88 17.03 -12.01
C PRO A 53 -10.06 15.57 -11.62
N PHE A 54 -8.96 14.82 -11.49
CA PHE A 54 -9.00 13.37 -11.32
C PHE A 54 -8.51 12.89 -9.97
N PHE A 55 -7.69 13.66 -9.28
CA PHE A 55 -7.16 13.28 -7.98
C PHE A 55 -7.59 14.23 -6.86
N ILE A 56 -7.60 13.71 -5.63
CA ILE A 56 -7.74 14.48 -4.39
C ILE A 56 -6.59 14.15 -3.45
N LEU A 57 -6.06 15.19 -2.80
CA LEU A 57 -5.20 15.05 -1.64
C LEU A 57 -6.07 14.98 -0.38
N ARG A 58 -5.75 14.05 0.50
CA ARG A 58 -6.40 13.92 1.80
C ARG A 58 -5.86 14.98 2.75
N ASP A 59 -6.70 15.50 3.64
CA ASP A 59 -6.31 16.64 4.49
C ASP A 59 -5.12 16.36 5.41
N ASP A 60 -4.99 15.13 5.88
CA ASP A 60 -3.92 14.63 6.74
C ASP A 60 -2.79 13.94 5.96
N ALA A 61 -2.78 14.02 4.62
CA ALA A 61 -1.74 13.44 3.76
C ALA A 61 -1.40 14.35 2.57
N LYS A 62 -1.12 15.63 2.87
CA LYS A 62 -0.69 16.62 1.87
C LYS A 62 0.80 16.56 1.57
N ASN A 63 1.57 15.84 2.39
CA ASN A 63 3.02 15.67 2.26
C ASN A 63 3.40 14.19 2.14
N ASN A 64 4.59 13.95 1.59
CA ASN A 64 5.27 12.66 1.61
C ASN A 64 5.71 12.27 3.03
N TYR A 65 6.31 11.08 3.15
CA TYR A 65 7.08 10.71 4.35
C TYR A 65 8.38 11.46 4.47
N SER A 66 8.80 11.70 5.72
CA SER A 66 10.11 12.25 6.01
C SER A 66 11.19 11.42 5.31
N HIS A 67 12.21 12.10 4.78
CA HIS A 67 13.28 11.45 4.04
C HIS A 67 14.12 10.51 4.94
N TYR A 68 14.56 9.40 4.36
CA TYR A 68 15.63 8.57 4.89
C TYR A 68 16.81 8.61 3.92
N SER A 69 18.04 8.53 4.42
CA SER A 69 19.20 8.48 3.51
C SER A 69 19.27 7.14 2.78
N GLU A 70 19.63 7.17 1.50
CA GLU A 70 19.87 5.97 0.70
C GLU A 70 21.07 5.14 1.20
N GLU A 71 21.95 5.72 2.02
CA GLU A 71 23.07 5.00 2.63
C GLU A 71 22.68 4.23 3.89
N TRP A 72 21.46 4.42 4.40
CA TRP A 72 21.00 3.73 5.61
C TRP A 72 20.82 2.23 5.40
N ASP A 73 21.03 1.49 6.50
CA ASP A 73 20.82 0.04 6.58
C ASP A 73 19.46 -0.36 6.01
N GLY A 74 19.44 -1.44 5.23
CA GLY A 74 18.22 -1.90 4.54
C GLY A 74 17.06 -2.22 5.49
N ARG A 75 17.33 -2.58 6.76
CA ARG A 75 16.30 -2.78 7.78
C ARG A 75 15.69 -1.48 8.27
N VAL A 76 16.46 -0.38 8.29
CA VAL A 76 15.92 0.96 8.55
C VAL A 76 15.03 1.40 7.39
N LYS A 77 15.42 1.16 6.14
CA LYS A 77 14.51 1.44 5.01
C LYS A 77 13.23 0.59 5.09
N ALA A 78 13.36 -0.67 5.47
CA ALA A 78 12.22 -1.56 5.70
C ALA A 78 11.30 -1.07 6.83
N SER A 79 11.83 -0.44 7.89
CA SER A 79 11.01 0.11 8.97
C SER A 79 10.18 1.31 8.51
N TYR A 80 10.75 2.20 7.69
CA TYR A 80 10.02 3.30 7.05
C TYR A 80 8.87 2.77 6.17
N MET A 81 9.16 1.83 5.29
CA MET A 81 8.15 1.21 4.42
C MET A 81 7.06 0.50 5.23
N LYS A 82 7.45 -0.26 6.27
CA LYS A 82 6.51 -0.97 7.14
C LYS A 82 5.59 -0.03 7.88
N HIS A 83 6.11 1.06 8.44
CA HIS A 83 5.31 2.06 9.14
C HIS A 83 4.27 2.72 8.23
N ALA A 84 4.69 3.17 7.03
CA ALA A 84 3.80 3.73 6.03
C ALA A 84 2.69 2.75 5.62
N LEU A 85 3.04 1.49 5.33
CA LEU A 85 2.05 0.51 4.89
C LEU A 85 1.13 0.02 6.01
N LEU A 86 1.60 -0.05 7.26
CA LEU A 86 0.72 -0.32 8.40
C LEU A 86 -0.29 0.82 8.61
N ASN A 87 0.09 2.07 8.32
CA ASN A 87 -0.87 3.17 8.28
C ASN A 87 -1.92 2.96 7.18
N ALA A 88 -1.52 2.53 5.97
CA ALA A 88 -2.48 2.17 4.91
C ALA A 88 -3.42 1.04 5.34
N VAL A 89 -2.92 -0.03 5.95
CA VAL A 89 -3.75 -1.14 6.46
C VAL A 89 -4.76 -0.61 7.49
N THR A 90 -4.31 0.21 8.44
CA THR A 90 -5.18 0.82 9.46
C THR A 90 -6.28 1.65 8.83
N MET A 91 -5.97 2.44 7.79
CA MET A 91 -6.95 3.24 7.08
C MET A 91 -7.94 2.40 6.26
N ILE A 92 -7.47 1.34 5.62
CA ILE A 92 -8.32 0.40 4.89
C ILE A 92 -9.35 -0.21 5.86
N GLU A 93 -8.88 -0.72 6.99
CA GLU A 93 -9.74 -1.30 8.02
C GLU A 93 -10.70 -0.26 8.61
N LYS A 94 -10.23 0.95 8.91
CA LYS A 94 -11.05 2.02 9.49
C LYS A 94 -12.16 2.51 8.55
N ARG A 95 -11.89 2.59 7.24
CA ARG A 95 -12.81 3.21 6.27
C ARG A 95 -13.71 2.20 5.57
N PHE A 96 -13.22 0.98 5.37
CA PHE A 96 -13.87 -0.03 4.53
C PHE A 96 -14.05 -1.37 5.24
N GLY A 97 -13.40 -1.59 6.39
CA GLY A 97 -13.50 -2.84 7.12
C GLY A 97 -14.93 -3.11 7.61
N GLY A 98 -15.35 -4.37 7.53
CA GLY A 98 -16.71 -4.80 7.88
C GLY A 98 -17.82 -4.28 6.93
N THR A 99 -17.46 -3.78 5.75
CA THR A 99 -18.42 -3.37 4.71
C THR A 99 -18.38 -4.33 3.51
N ASP A 100 -19.37 -4.24 2.64
CA ASP A 100 -19.42 -4.93 1.34
C ASP A 100 -18.68 -4.18 0.21
N GLN A 101 -17.95 -3.10 0.56
CA GLN A 101 -17.30 -2.26 -0.43
C GLN A 101 -16.01 -2.90 -0.98
N SER A 102 -15.84 -2.76 -2.29
CA SER A 102 -14.58 -3.06 -2.97
C SER A 102 -13.80 -1.78 -3.26
N ILE A 103 -12.51 -1.78 -2.95
CA ILE A 103 -11.59 -0.68 -3.26
C ILE A 103 -10.53 -1.14 -4.27
N LEU A 104 -10.15 -0.25 -5.19
CA LEU A 104 -9.04 -0.46 -6.10
C LEU A 104 -7.86 0.42 -5.67
N LEU A 105 -6.76 -0.21 -5.29
CA LEU A 105 -5.50 0.46 -5.00
C LEU A 105 -4.54 0.28 -6.17
N ALA A 106 -4.05 1.38 -6.72
CA ALA A 106 -3.07 1.40 -7.81
C ALA A 106 -1.77 2.04 -7.31
N GLY A 107 -0.65 1.36 -7.51
CA GLY A 107 0.65 1.79 -7.00
C GLY A 107 1.80 0.96 -7.55
N HIS A 108 2.96 1.04 -6.90
CA HIS A 108 4.19 0.39 -7.37
C HIS A 108 4.29 -1.07 -6.91
N GLY A 109 4.96 -1.91 -7.69
CA GLY A 109 5.06 -3.35 -7.41
C GLY A 109 5.69 -3.67 -6.04
N THR A 110 6.67 -2.89 -5.59
CA THR A 110 7.29 -3.04 -4.26
C THR A 110 6.29 -2.79 -3.12
N SER A 111 5.60 -1.65 -3.16
CA SER A 111 4.55 -1.28 -2.20
C SER A 111 3.39 -2.28 -2.17
N GLY A 112 2.88 -2.67 -3.34
CA GLY A 112 1.76 -3.61 -3.45
C GLY A 112 2.10 -5.00 -2.94
N ARG A 113 3.31 -5.51 -3.23
CA ARG A 113 3.80 -6.79 -2.68
C ARG A 113 3.89 -6.75 -1.15
N SER A 114 4.45 -5.68 -0.60
CA SER A 114 4.60 -5.52 0.85
C SER A 114 3.25 -5.35 1.54
N LEU A 115 2.32 -4.59 0.96
CA LEU A 115 0.96 -4.43 1.46
C LEU A 115 0.24 -5.78 1.51
N LEU A 116 0.32 -6.57 0.45
CA LEU A 116 -0.27 -7.91 0.40
C LEU A 116 0.27 -8.81 1.53
N LYS A 117 1.59 -8.82 1.74
CA LYS A 117 2.22 -9.57 2.84
C LYS A 117 1.71 -9.12 4.21
N LEU A 118 1.54 -7.82 4.43
CA LEU A 118 1.04 -7.27 5.69
C LEU A 118 -0.42 -7.64 5.95
N LEU A 119 -1.28 -7.55 4.92
CA LEU A 119 -2.70 -7.95 5.02
C LEU A 119 -2.85 -9.44 5.34
N LEU A 120 -2.11 -10.30 4.62
CA LEU A 120 -2.16 -11.75 4.84
C LEU A 120 -1.39 -12.22 6.09
N LYS A 121 -0.61 -11.34 6.73
CA LYS A 121 0.28 -11.62 7.88
C LYS A 121 1.20 -12.84 7.69
N LYS A 122 1.47 -13.23 6.46
CA LYS A 122 2.29 -14.39 6.13
C LYS A 122 3.27 -14.04 5.03
N ASP A 123 4.48 -14.56 5.16
CA ASP A 123 5.39 -14.52 4.04
C ASP A 123 4.79 -15.43 2.99
N SER A 124 4.61 -14.85 1.82
CA SER A 124 3.81 -15.45 0.79
C SER A 124 4.64 -16.49 0.04
N LYS A 125 5.01 -17.58 0.73
CA LYS A 125 5.61 -18.76 0.13
C LYS A 125 4.60 -19.29 -0.89
N GLY A 126 4.77 -18.91 -2.16
CA GLY A 126 3.83 -19.21 -3.25
C GLY A 126 3.41 -18.01 -4.10
N ILE A 127 3.52 -16.78 -3.59
CA ILE A 127 3.25 -15.56 -4.35
C ILE A 127 4.55 -15.13 -5.05
N VAL A 128 4.90 -15.90 -6.07
CA VAL A 128 6.05 -15.66 -6.97
C VAL A 128 5.50 -15.07 -8.27
N GLY A 129 6.28 -14.24 -8.97
CA GLY A 129 5.93 -13.81 -10.33
C GLY A 129 4.79 -12.79 -10.41
N PHE A 130 4.78 -11.79 -9.52
CA PHE A 130 3.92 -10.61 -9.67
C PHE A 130 4.13 -9.97 -11.04
N LYS A 131 3.11 -10.05 -11.91
CA LYS A 131 3.12 -9.38 -13.22
C LYS A 131 3.01 -7.87 -12.99
N ASN A 132 3.69 -7.06 -13.81
CA ASN A 132 3.70 -5.60 -13.67
C ASN A 132 2.29 -4.97 -13.74
N THR A 133 1.39 -5.60 -14.50
CA THR A 133 -0.03 -5.21 -14.62
C THR A 133 -0.97 -6.23 -13.98
N GLY A 134 -0.43 -7.12 -13.13
CA GLY A 134 -1.20 -8.15 -12.46
C GLY A 134 -2.08 -7.55 -11.36
N ILE A 135 -3.34 -7.96 -11.33
CA ILE A 135 -4.28 -7.60 -10.26
C ILE A 135 -4.29 -8.73 -9.23
N TRP A 136 -4.32 -8.36 -7.95
CA TRP A 136 -4.62 -9.27 -6.86
C TRP A 136 -5.76 -8.69 -6.04
N MET A 137 -6.53 -9.58 -5.40
CA MET A 137 -7.63 -9.22 -4.54
C MET A 137 -7.53 -10.00 -3.25
N VAL A 138 -7.61 -9.28 -2.13
CA VAL A 138 -7.85 -9.90 -0.82
C VAL A 138 -9.20 -9.47 -0.30
N GLU A 139 -9.81 -10.35 0.48
CA GLU A 139 -11.12 -10.14 1.10
C GLU A 139 -10.98 -10.29 2.61
N GLN A 140 -11.50 -9.31 3.36
CA GLN A 140 -11.56 -9.39 4.81
C GLN A 140 -12.64 -10.40 5.21
N GLN A 141 -12.29 -11.32 6.09
CA GLN A 141 -13.18 -12.36 6.62
C GLN A 141 -13.83 -11.90 7.94
N ASP A 142 -14.83 -12.64 8.42
CA ASP A 142 -15.56 -12.34 9.66
C ASP A 142 -14.66 -12.26 10.90
N ASP A 143 -13.55 -13.00 10.91
CA ASP A 143 -12.53 -12.98 11.97
C ASP A 143 -11.50 -11.83 11.82
N ARG A 144 -11.73 -10.92 10.86
CA ARG A 144 -10.84 -9.82 10.45
C ARG A 144 -9.53 -10.25 9.81
N SER A 145 -9.33 -11.54 9.54
CA SER A 145 -8.22 -11.99 8.70
C SER A 145 -8.47 -11.60 7.24
N TYR A 146 -7.42 -11.65 6.41
CA TYR A 146 -7.53 -11.44 4.97
C TYR A 146 -7.24 -12.74 4.23
N GLN A 147 -8.09 -13.05 3.25
CA GLN A 147 -7.90 -14.18 2.34
C GLN A 147 -7.56 -13.67 0.93
N LEU A 148 -6.57 -14.26 0.28
CA LEU A 148 -6.28 -14.00 -1.14
C LEU A 148 -7.32 -14.71 -2.01
N LYS A 149 -8.02 -13.95 -2.86
CA LYS A 149 -9.09 -14.44 -3.75
C LYS A 149 -8.66 -14.48 -5.22
N MET A 150 -7.83 -13.52 -5.62
CA MET A 150 -7.33 -13.39 -6.99
C MET A 150 -5.85 -13.07 -6.97
N TYR A 151 -5.09 -13.63 -7.90
CA TYR A 151 -3.67 -13.34 -8.09
C TYR A 151 -3.30 -13.31 -9.58
N ASN A 152 -2.61 -12.25 -10.01
CA ASN A 152 -2.26 -12.01 -11.42
C ASN A 152 -3.47 -12.03 -12.39
N GLY A 153 -4.66 -11.64 -11.90
CA GLY A 153 -5.91 -11.62 -12.67
C GLY A 153 -6.64 -12.96 -12.76
N GLU A 154 -6.17 -13.99 -12.05
CA GLU A 154 -6.76 -15.33 -12.03
C GLU A 154 -7.27 -15.67 -10.62
N ASP A 155 -8.33 -16.48 -10.53
CA ASP A 155 -8.85 -16.98 -9.25
C ASP A 155 -7.75 -17.74 -8.50
N TYR A 156 -7.63 -17.46 -7.21
CA TYR A 156 -6.62 -18.07 -6.36
C TYR A 156 -7.21 -19.18 -5.49
N SER A 157 -6.62 -20.37 -5.57
CA SER A 157 -6.84 -21.46 -4.62
C SER A 157 -5.50 -21.86 -4.00
N GLU A 158 -5.46 -22.00 -2.68
CA GLU A 158 -4.30 -22.63 -2.02
C GLU A 158 -4.23 -24.08 -2.47
N LYS A 159 -3.11 -24.47 -3.07
CA LYS A 159 -2.80 -25.86 -3.43
C LYS A 159 -2.25 -26.61 -2.23
#